data_AF-A0A2E0ZGU6-F1
#
_entry.id   AF-A0A2E0ZGU6-F1
#
_cell.length_a   1.000
_cell.length_b   1.000
_cell.length_c   1.000
_cell.angle_alpha   90.00
_cell.angle_beta   90.00
_cell.angle_gamma   90.00
#
_symmetry.space_group_name_H-M   'P 1'
#
loop_
_entity.id
_entity.type
_entity.pdbx_description
1 polymer ?
#
loop_
_entity_poly.entity_id
_entity_poly.type
_entity_poly.pdbx_seq_one_letter_code
_entity_poly.pdbx_strand_id
1 'polypeptide(L)'
;MRLEKKHEEELARRKGLTGKTIIQVIWLLVTGTLAYFFTNYLFSEGIVNANIFYNQLFIPRSVPELGVKLIMVFGLVIVMQIVFSIGYIIASPEGRRRTGDATLKSRNKDPFDDRFG
;
A
#
# COMPACT_ATOMS: atom_id res chain seq x y z
N MET A 1 27.69 9.13 -26.20
CA MET A 1 28.00 8.01 -25.28
C MET A 1 27.75 8.27 -23.78
N ARG A 2 28.38 9.24 -23.08
CA ARG A 2 28.05 9.48 -21.65
C ARG A 2 26.67 10.10 -21.40
N LEU A 3 26.18 10.91 -22.34
CA LEU A 3 24.86 11.55 -22.26
C LEU A 3 23.70 10.57 -22.53
N GLU A 4 23.87 9.63 -23.46
CA GLU A 4 22.85 8.61 -23.79
C GLU A 4 22.67 7.62 -22.65
N LYS A 5 23.76 7.13 -22.03
CA LYS A 5 23.69 6.27 -20.84
C LYS A 5 22.94 6.92 -19.68
N LYS A 6 23.15 8.23 -19.44
CA LYS A 6 22.41 8.97 -18.41
C LYS A 6 20.92 9.12 -18.75
N HIS A 7 20.58 9.23 -20.03
CA HIS A 7 19.19 9.32 -20.48
C HIS A 7 18.45 7.99 -20.33
N GLU A 8 19.13 6.87 -20.60
CA GLU A 8 18.61 5.52 -20.36
C GLU A 8 18.44 5.22 -18.87
N GLU A 9 19.35 5.67 -18.01
CA GLU A 9 19.22 5.54 -16.55
C GLU A 9 18.03 6.34 -15.99
N GLU A 10 17.74 7.53 -16.53
CA GLU A 10 16.57 8.33 -16.15
C GLU A 10 15.26 7.70 -16.66
N LEU A 11 15.23 7.17 -17.89
CA LEU A 11 14.11 6.40 -18.43
C LEU A 11 13.86 5.12 -17.64
N ALA A 12 14.92 4.43 -17.22
CA ALA A 12 14.85 3.23 -16.38
C ALA A 12 14.33 3.57 -14.97
N ARG A 13 14.77 4.68 -14.36
CA ARG A 13 14.22 5.18 -13.08
C ARG A 13 12.73 5.52 -13.18
N ARG A 14 12.30 6.14 -14.28
CA ARG A 14 10.86 6.44 -14.52
C ARG A 14 10.05 5.16 -14.76
N LYS A 15 10.57 4.19 -15.50
CA LYS A 15 9.93 2.88 -15.70
C LYS A 15 9.82 2.05 -14.41
N GLY A 16 10.83 2.14 -13.52
CA GLY A 16 10.84 1.43 -12.23
C GLY A 16 9.71 1.88 -11.30
N LEU A 17 9.39 3.18 -11.28
CA LEU A 17 8.23 3.72 -10.55
C LEU A 17 6.91 3.15 -11.08
N THR A 18 6.72 3.09 -12.40
CA THR A 18 5.51 2.53 -13.00
C THR A 18 5.35 1.03 -12.72
N GLY A 19 6.43 0.25 -12.80
CA GLY A 19 6.41 -1.18 -12.48
C GLY A 19 6.04 -1.46 -11.03
N LYS A 20 6.62 -0.70 -10.10
CA LYS A 20 6.28 -0.78 -8.67
C LYS A 20 4.80 -0.48 -8.41
N THR A 21 4.27 0.57 -9.03
CA THR A 21 2.84 0.93 -8.89
C THR A 21 1.92 -0.16 -9.43
N ILE A 22 2.24 -0.76 -10.60
CA ILE A 22 1.42 -1.84 -11.17
C ILE A 22 1.40 -3.06 -10.24
N ILE A 23 2.57 -3.49 -9.74
CA ILE A 23 2.65 -4.62 -8.80
C ILE A 23 1.89 -4.31 -7.52
N GLN A 24 1.99 -3.08 -7.00
CA GLN A 24 1.28 -2.67 -5.79
C GLN A 24 -0.24 -2.64 -5.99
N VAL A 25 -0.73 -2.21 -7.16
CA VAL A 25 -2.16 -2.26 -7.50
C VAL A 25 -2.66 -3.70 -7.60
N ILE A 26 -1.93 -4.57 -8.29
CA ILE A 26 -2.28 -6.00 -8.37
C ILE A 26 -2.32 -6.61 -6.96
N TRP A 27 -1.31 -6.31 -6.14
CA TRP A 27 -1.25 -6.80 -4.77
C TRP A 27 -2.40 -6.27 -3.90
N LEU A 28 -2.79 -5.01 -4.08
CA LEU A 28 -3.95 -4.42 -3.42
C LEU A 28 -5.24 -5.15 -3.78
N LEU A 29 -5.45 -5.46 -5.06
CA LEU A 29 -6.64 -6.20 -5.51
C LEU A 29 -6.67 -7.63 -4.94
N VAL A 30 -5.52 -8.32 -4.95
CA VAL A 30 -5.40 -9.68 -4.38
C VAL A 30 -5.67 -9.66 -2.87
N THR A 31 -5.00 -8.78 -2.13
CA THR A 31 -5.18 -8.69 -0.66
C THR A 31 -6.58 -8.22 -0.27
N GLY A 32 -7.17 -7.29 -1.02
CA GLY A 32 -8.55 -6.86 -0.82
C GLY A 32 -9.55 -8.00 -1.01
N THR A 33 -9.37 -8.78 -2.07
CA THR A 33 -10.24 -9.93 -2.36
C THR A 33 -10.09 -11.00 -1.28
N LEU A 34 -8.86 -11.37 -0.91
CA LEU A 34 -8.59 -12.34 0.15
C LEU A 34 -9.13 -11.88 1.51
N ALA A 35 -8.93 -10.61 1.88
CA ALA A 35 -9.43 -10.05 3.12
C ALA A 35 -10.97 -10.09 3.18
N TYR A 36 -11.64 -9.83 2.06
CA TYR A 36 -13.10 -9.92 1.96
C TYR A 36 -13.61 -11.35 2.20
N PHE A 37 -13.06 -12.34 1.49
CA PHE A 37 -13.45 -13.75 1.66
C PHE A 37 -13.13 -14.26 3.07
N PHE A 38 -11.95 -13.93 3.58
CA PHE A 38 -11.52 -14.31 4.93
C PHE A 38 -12.41 -13.70 6.01
N THR A 39 -12.75 -12.42 5.90
CA THR A 39 -13.66 -11.76 6.84
C THR A 39 -15.04 -12.40 6.79
N ASN A 40 -15.60 -12.62 5.59
CA ASN A 40 -16.91 -13.28 5.47
C ASN A 40 -16.91 -14.68 6.07
N TYR A 41 -15.85 -15.46 5.85
CA TYR A 41 -15.68 -16.77 6.45
C TYR A 41 -15.68 -16.71 7.99
N LEU A 42 -14.93 -15.78 8.58
CA LEU A 42 -14.88 -15.61 10.04
C LEU A 42 -16.24 -15.23 10.65
N PHE A 43 -17.03 -14.44 9.94
CA PHE A 43 -18.39 -14.09 10.37
C PHE A 43 -19.39 -15.23 10.14
N SER A 44 -19.27 -15.99 9.04
CA SER A 44 -20.18 -17.12 8.77
C SER A 44 -19.99 -18.28 9.74
N GLU A 45 -18.75 -18.54 10.15
CA GLU A 45 -18.42 -19.55 11.17
C GLU A 45 -18.69 -19.07 12.60
N GLY A 46 -19.10 -17.80 12.79
CA GLY A 46 -19.38 -17.23 14.11
C GLY A 46 -18.14 -17.02 14.98
N ILE A 47 -16.93 -17.17 14.42
CA ILE A 47 -15.64 -16.94 15.12
C ILE A 47 -15.53 -15.46 15.51
N VAL A 48 -15.98 -14.57 14.61
CA VAL A 48 -16.00 -13.12 14.84
C VAL A 48 -17.45 -12.65 14.90
N ASN A 49 -17.78 -11.95 15.99
CA ASN A 49 -19.12 -11.40 16.21
C ASN A 49 -19.05 -9.87 16.23
N ALA A 50 -20.02 -9.21 15.56
CA ALA A 50 -20.17 -7.76 15.56
C ALA A 50 -20.25 -7.16 16.98
N ASN A 51 -20.77 -7.91 17.96
CA ASN A 51 -20.82 -7.49 19.37
C ASN A 51 -19.44 -7.16 19.95
N ILE A 52 -18.39 -7.83 19.50
CA ILE A 52 -17.02 -7.56 19.94
C ILE A 52 -16.63 -6.13 19.53
N PHE A 53 -16.98 -5.73 18.31
CA PHE A 53 -16.67 -4.40 17.79
C PHE A 53 -17.44 -3.29 18.51
N TYR A 54 -18.72 -3.52 18.81
CA TYR A 54 -19.52 -2.53 19.51
C TYR A 54 -19.08 -2.35 20.97
N ASN A 55 -18.67 -3.44 21.64
CA ASN A 55 -18.40 -3.41 23.07
C ASN A 55 -16.92 -3.19 23.42
N GLN A 56 -15.97 -3.67 22.60
CA GLN A 56 -14.53 -3.56 22.87
C GLN A 56 -13.84 -2.46 22.06
N LEU A 57 -14.29 -2.24 20.82
CA LEU A 57 -13.72 -1.23 19.92
C LEU A 57 -14.53 0.07 19.92
N PHE A 58 -15.53 0.19 20.81
CA PHE A 58 -16.38 1.37 20.97
C PHE A 58 -17.04 1.85 19.66
N ILE A 59 -17.29 0.93 18.72
CA ILE A 59 -18.00 1.28 17.49
C ILE A 59 -19.48 1.55 17.85
N PRO A 60 -20.08 2.66 17.40
CA PRO A 60 -21.49 2.92 17.65
C PRO A 60 -22.38 1.82 17.05
N ARG A 61 -23.39 1.36 17.79
CA ARG A 61 -24.38 0.38 17.30
C ARG A 61 -25.26 0.89 16.16
N SER A 62 -25.18 2.19 15.84
CA SER A 62 -25.78 2.77 14.65
C SER A 62 -25.10 2.30 13.36
N VAL A 63 -23.87 1.78 13.44
CA VAL A 63 -23.18 1.18 12.29
C VAL A 63 -23.78 -0.20 12.03
N PRO A 64 -24.28 -0.47 10.82
CA PRO A 64 -24.80 -1.80 10.48
C PRO A 64 -23.66 -2.82 10.42
N GLU A 65 -23.99 -4.11 10.57
CA GLU A 65 -23.00 -5.21 10.53
C GLU A 65 -22.13 -5.18 9.26
N LEU A 66 -22.72 -4.79 8.12
CA LEU A 66 -21.99 -4.61 6.87
C LEU A 66 -20.88 -3.54 6.99
N GLY A 67 -21.14 -2.45 7.72
CA GLY A 67 -20.12 -1.44 8.01
C GLY A 67 -18.98 -2.00 8.86
N VAL A 68 -19.29 -2.83 9.86
CA VAL A 68 -18.28 -3.49 10.70
C VAL A 68 -17.41 -4.45 9.86
N LYS A 69 -18.02 -5.24 8.97
CA LYS A 69 -17.29 -6.13 8.04
C LYS A 69 -16.34 -5.33 7.15
N LEU A 70 -16.80 -4.22 6.58
CA LEU A 70 -15.95 -3.36 5.75
C LEU A 70 -14.78 -2.75 6.52
N ILE A 71 -15.00 -2.30 7.75
CA ILE A 71 -13.93 -1.79 8.63
C ILE A 71 -12.89 -2.89 8.89
N MET A 72 -13.33 -4.12 9.15
CA MET A 72 -12.43 -5.25 9.37
C MET A 72 -11.62 -5.61 8.12
N VAL A 73 -12.27 -5.66 6.95
CA VAL A 73 -11.59 -5.88 5.66
C VAL A 73 -10.55 -4.79 5.43
N PHE A 74 -10.92 -3.52 5.63
CA PHE A 74 -10.01 -2.40 5.45
C PHE A 74 -8.81 -2.47 6.40
N GLY A 75 -9.04 -2.80 7.67
CA GLY A 75 -7.97 -3.00 8.66
C GLY A 75 -7.01 -4.12 8.27
N LEU A 76 -7.53 -5.28 7.84
CA LEU A 76 -6.72 -6.41 7.36
C LEU A 76 -5.89 -6.04 6.12
N VAL A 77 -6.49 -5.32 5.17
CA VAL A 77 -5.77 -4.85 3.98
C VAL A 77 -4.64 -3.91 4.38
N ILE A 78 -4.86 -2.94 5.27
CA ILE A 78 -3.80 -2.05 5.76
C ILE A 78 -2.64 -2.86 6.34
N VAL A 79 -2.92 -3.81 7.23
CA VAL A 79 -1.89 -4.65 7.84
C VAL A 79 -1.10 -5.42 6.76
N MET A 80 -1.79 -6.02 5.80
CA MET A 80 -1.13 -6.73 4.70
C MET A 80 -0.30 -5.80 3.80
N GLN A 81 -0.75 -4.58 3.55
CA GLN A 81 0.02 -3.59 2.78
C GLN A 81 1.29 -3.14 3.51
N ILE A 82 1.23 -3.00 4.83
CA ILE A 82 2.41 -2.71 5.65
C ILE A 82 3.41 -3.86 5.58
N VAL A 83 2.95 -5.10 5.79
CA VAL A 83 3.81 -6.30 5.71
C VAL A 83 4.44 -6.42 4.32
N PHE A 84 3.66 -6.20 3.26
CA PHE A 84 4.17 -6.23 1.90
C PHE A 84 5.19 -5.12 1.63
N SER A 85 4.95 -3.90 2.13
CA SER A 85 5.89 -2.79 1.97
C SER A 85 7.24 -3.10 2.64
N ILE A 86 7.23 -3.66 3.85
CA ILE A 86 8.44 -4.08 4.56
C ILE A 86 9.11 -5.24 3.80
N GLY A 87 8.35 -6.25 3.39
CA GLY A 87 8.85 -7.40 2.64
C GLY A 87 9.48 -6.98 1.31
N TYR A 88 8.86 -6.04 0.59
CA TYR A 88 9.37 -5.50 -0.67
C TYR A 88 10.69 -4.75 -0.47
N ILE A 89 10.83 -3.97 0.61
CA ILE A 89 12.08 -3.27 0.96
C ILE A 89 13.22 -4.28 1.22
N ILE A 90 12.93 -5.39 1.91
CA ILE A 90 13.95 -6.38 2.27
C ILE A 90 14.32 -7.27 1.05
N ALA A 91 13.31 -7.79 0.35
CA ALA A 91 13.50 -8.81 -0.68
C ALA A 91 13.93 -8.23 -2.04
N SER A 92 13.47 -7.03 -2.42
CA SER A 92 13.74 -6.49 -3.75
C SER A 92 14.95 -5.53 -3.78
N PRO A 93 15.87 -5.65 -4.76
CA PRO A 93 16.98 -4.70 -4.94
C PRO A 93 16.50 -3.27 -5.21
N GLU A 94 15.33 -3.12 -5.83
CA GLU A 94 14.67 -1.84 -6.10
C GLU A 94 14.03 -1.24 -4.85
N GLY A 95 13.52 -2.06 -3.93
CA GLY A 95 13.01 -1.63 -2.61
C GLY A 95 14.11 -1.16 -1.66
N ARG A 96 15.35 -1.63 -1.83
CA ARG A 96 16.54 -1.12 -1.11
C ARG A 96 17.12 0.15 -1.71
N ARG A 97 16.77 0.51 -2.95
CA ARG A 97 17.22 1.76 -3.56
C ARG A 97 16.41 2.91 -2.96
N ARG A 98 17.10 3.84 -2.30
CA ARG A 98 16.49 5.09 -1.81
C ARG A 98 15.76 5.76 -2.98
N THR A 99 14.45 5.91 -2.84
CA THR A 99 13.67 6.76 -3.73
C THR A 99 14.02 8.20 -3.36
N GLY A 100 14.52 9.02 -4.30
CA GLY A 100 14.90 10.40 -4.03
C GLY A 100 16.37 10.79 -4.25
N ASP A 101 17.22 9.97 -4.88
CA ASP A 101 18.52 10.47 -5.32
C ASP A 101 18.33 11.49 -6.46
N ALA A 102 18.55 12.76 -6.13
CA ALA A 102 18.41 13.92 -7.00
C ALA A 102 19.06 13.69 -8.38
N THR A 103 18.25 13.82 -9.43
CA THR A 103 18.75 13.86 -10.81
C THR A 103 19.45 15.20 -11.06
N LEU A 104 20.65 15.14 -11.64
CA LEU A 104 21.52 16.30 -11.96
C LEU A 104 20.93 17.32 -12.95
N LYS A 105 19.65 17.21 -13.32
CA LYS A 105 19.03 18.00 -14.39
C LYS A 105 17.77 18.78 -14.03
N SER A 106 17.41 18.90 -12.75
CA SER A 106 16.46 19.95 -12.34
C SER A 106 17.21 21.08 -11.62
N ARG A 107 17.58 22.12 -12.39
CA ARG A 107 17.98 23.41 -11.80
C ARG A 107 16.78 24.17 -11.22
N ASN A 108 15.56 23.67 -11.43
CA ASN A 108 14.36 24.06 -10.71
C ASN A 108 13.93 22.92 -9.80
N LYS A 109 14.09 23.15 -8.50
CA LYS A 109 13.41 22.42 -7.44
C LYS A 109 11.91 22.44 -7.72
N ASP A 110 11.24 21.30 -7.57
CA ASP A 110 9.79 21.26 -7.65
C ASP A 110 9.24 22.12 -6.49
N PRO A 111 8.44 23.17 -6.72
CA PRO A 111 7.94 24.04 -5.66
C PRO A 111 7.02 23.31 -4.66
N PHE A 112 6.69 22.05 -4.91
CA PHE A 112 5.95 21.20 -3.97
C PHE A 112 6.85 20.38 -3.02
N ASP A 113 8.17 20.30 -3.25
CA ASP A 113 9.11 19.62 -2.35
C ASP A 113 9.38 20.41 -1.06
N ASP A 114 9.14 21.74 -1.04
CA ASP A 114 9.43 22.60 0.12
C ASP A 114 8.33 22.68 1.18
N ARG A 115 7.23 21.90 1.04
CA ARG A 115 6.12 21.94 2.00
C ARG A 115 6.10 20.81 3.03
N PHE A 116 6.99 19.83 2.92
CA PHE A 116 7.07 18.72 3.86
C PHE A 116 8.53 18.37 4.19
N GLY A 117 9.19 19.26 4.95
CA GLY A 117 10.29 18.95 5.88
C GLY A 117 11.60 18.42 5.28
#